data_AF-A0A644ZKX1-F1
#
_entry.id   AF-A0A644ZKX1-F1
#
_cell.length_a   1.000
_cell.length_b   1.000
_cell.length_c   1.000
_cell.angle_alpha   90.00
_cell.angle_beta   90.00
_cell.angle_gamma   90.00
#
_symmetry.space_group_name_H-M   'P 1'
#
loop_
_entity.id
_entity.type
_entity.pdbx_description
1 polymer ?
#
loop_
_entity_poly.entity_id
_entity_poly.type
_entity_poly.pdbx_seq_one_letter_code
_entity_poly.pdbx_strand_id
1 'polypeptide(L)'
;MKTEWLVKPIEELIALGEEPGMTLPRFLRIQIEKGMDKAMEGSAVVRDSLDFSYQNHLHLGYNPHQIEREKRKLEYFDTLAKDAVFGVPNTDELKYGTNRIDYEFDPAIQEWEEIINRWESLLYDLSFWSLSYVPFAPQLEPWSLAKNPQAAVIETQKTQPGIFRQKEKLLKKYFGLGFLDIFKHPTFEWNVKQGYLGESQEKLEFLIEKVYPECLPFKDLSAENTSIRAELYKGNREINPAVTDPAIRWATYYDSRYGQGRYASKYGQIEKVNTNAKPWNWESFRYK
;
A
#
# COMPACT_ATOMS: atom_id res chain seq x y z
N MET A 1 -6.63 17.31 -26.01
CA MET A 1 -5.85 16.06 -26.08
C MET A 1 -6.63 14.80 -25.69
N LYS A 2 -7.39 14.71 -24.59
CA LYS A 2 -8.13 13.47 -24.24
C LYS A 2 -9.36 13.16 -25.11
N THR A 3 -9.96 14.18 -25.70
CA THR A 3 -11.17 14.03 -26.53
C THR A 3 -10.84 13.49 -27.93
N GLU A 4 -9.65 13.75 -28.46
CA GLU A 4 -9.28 13.39 -29.84
C GLU A 4 -9.20 11.87 -30.08
N TRP A 5 -8.84 11.09 -29.05
CA TRP A 5 -8.76 9.62 -29.12
C TRP A 5 -10.14 8.94 -29.19
N LEU A 6 -11.18 9.63 -28.75
CA LEU A 6 -12.57 9.19 -28.88
C LEU A 6 -13.23 9.82 -30.12
N VAL A 7 -12.93 11.08 -30.39
CA VAL A 7 -13.54 11.86 -31.49
C VAL A 7 -13.14 11.29 -32.85
N LYS A 8 -11.86 11.04 -33.10
CA LYS A 8 -11.41 10.58 -34.42
C LYS A 8 -12.00 9.21 -34.82
N PRO A 9 -11.99 8.17 -33.95
CA PRO A 9 -12.66 6.91 -34.28
C PRO A 9 -14.17 7.06 -34.50
N ILE A 10 -14.84 7.96 -33.76
CA ILE A 10 -16.27 8.26 -33.94
C ILE A 10 -16.50 8.96 -35.29
N GLU A 11 -15.67 9.92 -35.67
CA GLU A 11 -15.73 10.61 -36.96
C GLU A 11 -15.50 9.66 -38.13
N GLU A 12 -14.53 8.75 -38.03
CA GLU A 12 -14.28 7.71 -39.05
C GLU A 12 -15.47 6.75 -39.21
N LEU A 13 -16.21 6.46 -38.13
CA LEU A 13 -17.42 5.65 -38.16
C LEU A 13 -18.62 6.38 -38.76
N ILE A 14 -18.78 7.66 -38.44
CA ILE A 14 -19.82 8.51 -39.05
C ILE A 14 -19.58 8.57 -40.56
N ALA A 15 -18.35 8.87 -40.99
CA ALA A 15 -17.98 8.91 -42.40
C ALA A 15 -18.23 7.58 -43.11
N LEU A 16 -17.92 6.44 -42.46
CA LEU A 16 -18.22 5.11 -42.98
C LEU A 16 -19.73 4.89 -43.14
N GLY A 17 -20.54 5.34 -42.18
CA GLY A 17 -22.00 5.22 -42.22
C GLY A 17 -22.65 6.07 -43.32
N GLU A 18 -22.00 7.17 -43.71
CA GLU A 18 -22.44 8.10 -44.75
C GLU A 18 -22.04 7.68 -46.17
N GLU A 19 -21.24 6.63 -46.34
CA GLU A 19 -20.83 6.15 -47.67
C GLU A 19 -22.06 5.76 -48.53
N PRO A 20 -22.15 6.23 -49.80
CA PRO A 20 -23.25 5.88 -50.68
C PRO A 20 -23.41 4.37 -50.87
N GLY A 21 -24.62 3.85 -50.60
CA GLY A 21 -24.91 2.42 -50.71
C GLY A 21 -24.45 1.59 -49.50
N MET A 22 -24.08 2.24 -48.39
CA MET A 22 -23.86 1.56 -47.12
C MET A 22 -25.19 1.00 -46.57
N THR A 23 -25.18 -0.29 -46.22
CA THR A 23 -26.33 -0.97 -45.58
C THR A 23 -25.91 -1.40 -44.19
N LEU A 24 -26.86 -1.54 -43.25
CA LEU A 24 -26.54 -1.93 -41.88
C LEU A 24 -25.71 -3.22 -41.79
N PRO A 25 -26.02 -4.33 -42.52
CA PRO A 25 -25.18 -5.53 -42.48
C PRO A 25 -23.76 -5.30 -43.01
N ARG A 26 -23.61 -4.49 -44.06
CA ARG A 26 -22.29 -4.15 -44.63
C ARG A 26 -21.50 -3.25 -43.68
N PHE A 27 -22.17 -2.29 -43.05
CA PHE A 27 -21.61 -1.39 -42.06
C PHE A 27 -21.09 -2.16 -40.84
N LEU A 28 -21.92 -3.04 -40.27
CA LEU A 28 -21.54 -3.88 -39.13
C LEU A 28 -20.42 -4.85 -39.50
N ARG A 29 -20.49 -5.48 -40.68
CA ARG A 29 -19.42 -6.37 -41.15
C ARG A 29 -18.10 -5.63 -41.28
N ILE A 30 -18.09 -4.45 -41.92
CA ILE A 30 -16.88 -3.64 -42.07
C ILE A 30 -16.36 -3.19 -40.70
N GLN A 31 -17.24 -2.77 -39.79
CA GLN A 31 -16.83 -2.40 -38.43
C GLN A 31 -16.15 -3.55 -37.70
N ILE A 32 -16.68 -4.77 -37.79
CA ILE A 32 -16.14 -5.96 -37.13
C ILE A 32 -14.86 -6.44 -37.82
N GLU A 33 -14.86 -6.55 -39.16
CA GLU A 33 -13.70 -6.97 -39.96
C GLU A 33 -12.52 -6.00 -39.81
N LYS A 34 -12.84 -4.72 -39.62
CA LYS A 34 -11.84 -3.72 -39.32
C LYS A 34 -11.53 -3.68 -37.82
N GLY A 35 -12.46 -3.95 -36.90
CA GLY A 35 -12.24 -3.81 -35.45
C GLY A 35 -12.56 -2.41 -34.92
N MET A 36 -13.31 -1.61 -35.68
CA MET A 36 -13.79 -0.29 -35.28
C MET A 36 -14.86 -0.38 -34.18
N ASP A 37 -15.56 -1.51 -34.09
CA ASP A 37 -16.48 -1.83 -32.99
C ASP A 37 -15.76 -1.84 -31.63
N LYS A 38 -14.48 -2.25 -31.59
CA LYS A 38 -13.68 -2.29 -30.35
C LYS A 38 -13.21 -0.92 -29.88
N ALA A 39 -12.92 -0.01 -30.80
CA ALA A 39 -12.68 1.39 -30.44
C ALA A 39 -13.91 2.03 -29.78
N MET A 40 -15.12 1.64 -30.20
CA MET A 40 -16.39 2.10 -29.64
C MET A 40 -16.76 1.48 -28.28
N GLU A 41 -16.23 0.30 -27.95
CA GLU A 41 -16.42 -0.34 -26.62
C GLU A 41 -15.67 0.41 -25.49
N GLY A 42 -14.91 1.45 -25.81
CA GLY A 42 -14.05 2.15 -24.86
C GLY A 42 -12.69 1.49 -24.67
N SER A 43 -12.38 0.44 -25.43
CA SER A 43 -11.07 -0.25 -25.37
C SER A 43 -9.90 0.67 -25.72
N ALA A 44 -10.14 1.77 -26.45
CA ALA A 44 -9.16 2.82 -26.72
C ALA A 44 -8.64 3.54 -25.45
N VAL A 45 -9.43 3.61 -24.37
CA VAL A 45 -9.02 4.22 -23.09
C VAL A 45 -8.53 3.20 -22.04
N VAL A 46 -8.59 1.90 -22.37
CA VAL A 46 -8.16 0.83 -21.46
C VAL A 46 -6.66 0.88 -21.24
N ARG A 47 -5.86 1.17 -22.28
CA ARG A 47 -4.40 1.35 -22.12
C ARG A 47 -4.07 2.43 -21.10
N ASP A 48 -4.69 3.60 -21.23
CA ASP A 48 -4.49 4.73 -20.32
C ASP A 48 -4.90 4.40 -18.88
N SER A 49 -5.92 3.56 -18.72
CA SER A 49 -6.38 3.09 -17.41
C SER A 49 -5.40 2.09 -16.80
N LEU A 50 -4.85 1.17 -17.60
CA LEU A 50 -3.80 0.22 -17.17
C LEU A 50 -2.51 0.94 -16.81
N ASP A 51 -2.08 1.92 -17.63
CA ASP A 51 -0.94 2.77 -17.32
C ASP A 51 -1.18 3.56 -16.03
N PHE A 52 -2.35 4.17 -15.87
CA PHE A 52 -2.69 4.86 -14.63
C PHE A 52 -2.66 3.92 -13.42
N SER A 53 -3.18 2.69 -13.55
CA SER A 53 -3.12 1.67 -12.50
C SER A 53 -1.68 1.33 -12.13
N TYR A 54 -0.83 1.03 -13.12
CA TYR A 54 0.59 0.71 -12.91
C TYR A 54 1.32 1.86 -12.21
N GLN A 55 1.18 3.08 -12.73
CA GLN A 55 1.82 4.26 -12.15
C GLN A 55 1.31 4.56 -10.73
N ASN A 56 0.02 4.33 -10.46
CA ASN A 56 -0.52 4.45 -9.11
C ASN A 56 0.15 3.47 -8.14
N HIS A 57 0.26 2.20 -8.50
CA HIS A 57 0.93 1.19 -7.67
C HIS A 57 2.42 1.53 -7.47
N LEU A 58 3.10 1.98 -8.52
CA LEU A 58 4.51 2.36 -8.49
C LEU A 58 4.76 3.56 -7.57
N HIS A 59 4.01 4.65 -7.72
CA HIS A 59 4.25 5.90 -6.98
C HIS A 59 3.80 5.84 -5.52
N LEU A 60 2.71 5.14 -5.25
CA LEU A 60 2.33 4.85 -3.87
C LEU A 60 3.33 3.86 -3.24
N GLY A 61 4.00 3.00 -4.01
CA GLY A 61 4.97 2.04 -3.48
C GLY A 61 4.29 0.79 -2.93
N TYR A 62 3.25 0.32 -3.62
CA TYR A 62 2.59 -0.96 -3.35
C TYR A 62 3.62 -2.10 -3.35
N ASN A 63 3.25 -3.29 -2.87
CA ASN A 63 4.23 -4.36 -2.80
C ASN A 63 4.79 -4.72 -4.20
N PRO A 64 6.02 -5.28 -4.30
CA PRO A 64 6.67 -5.54 -5.58
C PRO A 64 5.85 -6.41 -6.52
N HIS A 65 5.09 -7.36 -5.96
CA HIS A 65 4.25 -8.28 -6.74
C HIS A 65 3.06 -7.57 -7.37
N GLN A 66 2.42 -6.63 -6.66
CA GLN A 66 1.35 -5.79 -7.22
C GLN A 66 1.88 -4.88 -8.33
N ILE A 67 3.05 -4.26 -8.14
CA ILE A 67 3.67 -3.41 -9.16
C ILE A 67 3.96 -4.21 -10.43
N GLU A 68 4.58 -5.39 -10.30
CA GLU A 68 4.90 -6.24 -11.44
C GLU A 68 3.64 -6.80 -12.13
N ARG A 69 2.60 -7.14 -11.36
CA ARG A 69 1.30 -7.56 -11.90
C ARG A 69 0.69 -6.50 -12.81
N GLU A 70 0.61 -5.25 -12.34
CA GLU A 70 0.04 -4.15 -13.13
C GLU A 70 0.90 -3.82 -14.36
N LYS A 71 2.22 -3.88 -14.23
CA LYS A 71 3.15 -3.75 -15.35
C LYS A 71 2.90 -4.83 -16.42
N ARG A 72 2.80 -6.10 -16.03
CA ARG A 72 2.54 -7.20 -16.97
C ARG A 72 1.19 -7.09 -17.66
N LYS A 73 0.16 -6.56 -16.99
CA LYS A 73 -1.13 -6.28 -17.64
C LYS A 73 -0.99 -5.21 -18.72
N LEU A 74 -0.24 -4.14 -18.45
CA LEU A 74 0.03 -3.09 -19.43
C LEU A 74 0.84 -3.61 -20.62
N GLU A 75 1.89 -4.39 -20.37
CA GLU A 75 2.70 -5.02 -21.42
C GLU A 75 1.89 -6.03 -22.25
N TYR A 76 0.98 -6.76 -21.61
CA TYR A 76 0.08 -7.68 -22.29
C TYR A 76 -0.91 -6.95 -23.21
N PHE A 77 -1.46 -5.82 -22.74
CA PHE A 77 -2.23 -4.93 -23.60
C PHE A 77 -1.40 -4.49 -24.81
N ASP A 78 -0.19 -3.96 -24.59
CA ASP A 78 0.67 -3.44 -25.66
C ASP A 78 1.07 -4.53 -26.67
N THR A 79 1.21 -5.77 -26.22
CA THR A 79 1.46 -6.94 -27.07
C THR A 79 0.26 -7.25 -27.96
N LEU A 80 -0.94 -7.39 -27.40
CA LEU A 80 -2.15 -7.67 -28.17
C LEU A 80 -2.50 -6.52 -29.12
N ALA A 81 -2.25 -5.28 -28.70
CA ALA A 81 -2.51 -4.09 -29.49
C ALA A 81 -1.65 -4.08 -30.76
N LYS A 82 -0.38 -4.50 -30.67
CA LYS A 82 0.54 -4.51 -31.81
C LYS A 82 0.08 -5.44 -32.94
N ASP A 83 -0.54 -6.56 -32.59
CA ASP A 83 -1.01 -7.56 -33.56
C ASP A 83 -2.45 -7.27 -34.04
N ALA A 84 -3.14 -6.32 -33.41
CA ALA A 84 -4.48 -5.89 -33.79
C ALA A 84 -4.45 -4.84 -34.92
N VAL A 85 -5.40 -4.96 -35.85
CA VAL A 85 -5.50 -4.10 -37.05
C VAL A 85 -5.59 -2.60 -36.70
N PHE A 86 -6.18 -2.25 -35.56
CA PHE A 86 -6.40 -0.85 -35.12
C PHE A 86 -5.60 -0.46 -33.88
N GLY A 87 -4.64 -1.27 -33.45
CA GLY A 87 -3.92 -0.98 -32.21
C GLY A 87 -4.76 -1.16 -30.94
N VAL A 88 -5.92 -1.82 -31.05
CA VAL A 88 -6.85 -2.07 -29.94
C VAL A 88 -7.04 -3.58 -29.79
N PRO A 89 -6.67 -4.18 -28.65
CA PRO A 89 -6.85 -5.61 -28.40
C PRO A 89 -8.31 -6.06 -28.49
N ASN A 90 -8.50 -7.34 -28.79
CA ASN A 90 -9.78 -7.98 -28.53
C ASN A 90 -10.09 -7.96 -27.02
N THR A 91 -11.27 -7.46 -26.66
CA THR A 91 -11.66 -7.24 -25.27
C THR A 91 -11.70 -8.53 -24.44
N ASP A 92 -12.20 -9.64 -25.00
CA ASP A 92 -12.29 -10.92 -24.30
C ASP A 92 -10.89 -11.54 -24.12
N GLU A 93 -10.06 -11.51 -25.16
CA GLU A 93 -8.68 -12.00 -25.08
C GLU A 93 -7.87 -11.23 -24.04
N LEU A 94 -7.94 -9.90 -24.06
CA LEU A 94 -7.32 -9.04 -23.07
C LEU A 94 -7.79 -9.41 -21.66
N LYS A 95 -9.10 -9.53 -21.45
CA LYS A 95 -9.69 -9.88 -20.15
C LYS A 95 -9.23 -11.25 -19.66
N TYR A 96 -9.22 -12.27 -20.52
CA TYR A 96 -8.76 -13.60 -20.12
C TYR A 96 -7.28 -13.61 -19.75
N GLY A 97 -6.44 -12.90 -20.51
CA GLY A 97 -5.02 -12.81 -20.20
C GLY A 97 -4.72 -12.00 -18.94
N THR A 98 -5.38 -10.86 -18.72
CA THR A 98 -5.21 -10.08 -17.48
C THR A 98 -5.70 -10.84 -16.25
N ASN A 99 -6.82 -11.58 -16.34
CA ASN A 99 -7.27 -12.45 -15.25
C ASN A 99 -6.25 -13.55 -14.93
N ARG A 100 -5.60 -14.14 -15.93
CA ARG A 100 -4.53 -15.13 -15.71
C ARG A 100 -3.33 -14.51 -15.01
N ILE A 101 -2.96 -13.28 -15.38
CA ILE A 101 -1.91 -12.52 -14.68
C ILE A 101 -2.32 -12.27 -13.23
N ASP A 102 -3.58 -11.90 -12.96
CA ASP A 102 -4.07 -11.75 -11.59
C ASP A 102 -3.88 -13.04 -10.77
N TYR A 103 -4.36 -14.17 -11.29
CA TYR A 103 -4.23 -15.45 -10.60
C TYR A 103 -2.78 -15.89 -10.37
N GLU A 104 -1.85 -15.50 -11.24
CA GLU A 104 -0.42 -15.80 -11.09
C GLU A 104 0.18 -15.08 -9.86
N PHE A 105 -0.18 -13.81 -9.65
CA PHE A 105 0.41 -12.99 -8.59
C PHE A 105 -0.36 -13.03 -7.26
N ASP A 106 -1.65 -13.39 -7.28
CA ASP A 106 -2.50 -13.41 -6.09
C ASP A 106 -1.85 -14.13 -4.88
N PRO A 107 -1.27 -15.33 -5.00
CA PRO A 107 -0.66 -16.00 -3.84
C PRO A 107 0.48 -15.21 -3.21
N ALA A 108 1.37 -14.64 -4.03
CA ALA A 108 2.53 -13.88 -3.54
C ALA A 108 2.12 -12.55 -2.91
N ILE A 109 1.09 -11.89 -3.46
CA ILE A 109 0.51 -10.67 -2.90
C ILE A 109 -0.10 -10.96 -1.53
N GLN A 110 -0.91 -12.03 -1.43
CA GLN A 110 -1.56 -12.41 -0.17
C GLN A 110 -0.54 -12.79 0.90
N GLU A 111 0.49 -13.57 0.55
CA GLU A 111 1.56 -13.92 1.48
C GLU A 111 2.33 -12.68 1.97
N TRP A 112 2.66 -11.76 1.06
CA TRP A 112 3.35 -10.51 1.40
C TRP A 112 2.54 -9.65 2.37
N GLU A 113 1.27 -9.40 2.06
CA GLU A 113 0.35 -8.60 2.89
C GLU A 113 0.12 -9.25 4.25
N GLU A 114 -0.03 -10.58 4.28
CA GLU A 114 -0.23 -11.32 5.51
C GLU A 114 1.01 -11.25 6.42
N ILE A 115 2.22 -11.38 5.88
CA ILE A 115 3.45 -11.19 6.65
C ILE A 115 3.49 -9.78 7.26
N ILE A 116 3.16 -8.74 6.48
CA ILE A 116 3.06 -7.35 6.97
C ILE A 116 2.09 -7.24 8.15
N ASN A 117 0.86 -7.69 7.96
CA ASN A 117 -0.18 -7.63 9.00
C ASN A 117 0.28 -8.31 10.30
N ARG A 118 1.00 -9.44 10.18
CA ARG A 118 1.49 -10.19 11.35
C ARG A 118 2.60 -9.45 12.08
N TRP A 119 3.61 -8.94 11.38
CA TRP A 119 4.70 -8.25 12.08
C TRP A 119 4.28 -6.86 12.58
N GLU A 120 3.43 -6.13 11.86
CA GLU A 120 2.88 -4.85 12.35
C GLU A 120 2.08 -5.06 13.63
N SER A 121 1.29 -6.13 13.69
CA SER A 121 0.56 -6.47 14.91
C SER A 121 1.48 -6.79 16.09
N LEU A 122 2.65 -7.40 15.87
CA LEU A 122 3.62 -7.67 16.93
C LEU A 122 4.27 -6.38 17.45
N LEU A 123 4.63 -5.47 16.53
CA LEU A 123 5.18 -4.16 16.91
C LEU A 123 4.13 -3.33 17.67
N TYR A 124 2.88 -3.34 17.21
CA TYR A 124 1.78 -2.71 17.90
C TYR A 124 1.60 -3.26 19.31
N ASP A 125 1.60 -4.58 19.50
CA ASP A 125 1.48 -5.21 20.80
C ASP A 125 2.59 -4.77 21.77
N LEU A 126 3.85 -4.69 21.32
CA LEU A 126 4.96 -4.20 22.14
C LEU A 126 4.85 -2.71 22.47
N SER A 127 4.51 -1.89 21.47
CA SER A 127 4.30 -0.44 21.65
C SER A 127 3.17 -0.18 22.63
N PHE A 128 2.04 -0.88 22.46
CA PHE A 128 0.85 -0.74 23.28
C PHE A 128 1.08 -1.21 24.71
N TRP A 129 1.70 -2.39 24.88
CA TRP A 129 2.07 -2.91 26.19
C TRP A 129 3.02 -1.97 26.93
N SER A 130 4.11 -1.53 26.29
CA SER A 130 5.06 -0.64 26.94
C SER A 130 4.46 0.72 27.27
N LEU A 131 3.60 1.27 26.40
CA LEU A 131 2.88 2.51 26.66
C LEU A 131 1.95 2.38 27.88
N SER A 132 1.37 1.21 28.15
CA SER A 132 0.47 1.01 29.29
C SER A 132 1.14 1.23 30.66
N TYR A 133 2.47 1.19 30.75
CA TYR A 133 3.18 1.44 32.01
C TYR A 133 3.46 2.92 32.29
N VAL A 134 3.29 3.81 31.30
CA VAL A 134 3.59 5.23 31.53
C VAL A 134 2.54 5.86 32.46
N PRO A 135 2.92 6.83 33.30
CA PRO A 135 1.99 7.40 34.30
C PRO A 135 0.73 8.04 33.71
N PHE A 136 0.80 8.45 32.44
CA PHE A 136 -0.28 9.11 31.73
C PHE A 136 -1.03 8.17 30.75
N ALA A 137 -0.81 6.86 30.82
CA ALA A 137 -1.52 5.89 29.98
C ALA A 137 -3.06 5.99 30.13
N PRO A 138 -3.66 6.12 31.33
CA PRO A 138 -5.12 6.19 31.47
C PRO A 138 -5.79 7.36 30.75
N GLN A 139 -5.04 8.40 30.39
CA GLN A 139 -5.53 9.57 29.66
C GLN A 139 -5.43 9.40 28.13
N LEU A 140 -4.77 8.36 27.65
CA LEU A 140 -4.60 8.08 26.22
C LEU A 140 -5.68 7.14 25.69
N GLU A 141 -6.05 7.32 24.44
CA GLU A 141 -6.88 6.34 23.74
C GLU A 141 -6.10 5.03 23.50
N PRO A 142 -6.77 3.86 23.60
CA PRO A 142 -8.19 3.68 23.85
C PRO A 142 -8.55 3.62 25.34
N TRP A 143 -7.58 3.64 26.27
CA TRP A 143 -7.87 3.46 27.71
C TRP A 143 -8.76 4.54 28.29
N SER A 144 -8.59 5.79 27.87
CA SER A 144 -9.41 6.93 28.29
C SER A 144 -10.90 6.77 27.95
N LEU A 145 -11.21 5.96 26.94
CA LEU A 145 -12.58 5.68 26.50
C LEU A 145 -13.24 4.55 27.31
N ALA A 146 -12.47 3.82 28.13
CA ALA A 146 -13.01 2.76 28.97
C ALA A 146 -13.79 3.32 30.16
N LYS A 147 -14.78 2.55 30.64
CA LYS A 147 -15.54 2.88 31.87
C LYS A 147 -14.63 3.07 33.09
N ASN A 148 -13.55 2.31 33.16
CA ASN A 148 -12.50 2.45 34.16
C ASN A 148 -11.13 2.42 33.47
N PRO A 149 -10.58 3.58 33.09
CA PRO A 149 -9.31 3.66 32.38
C PRO A 149 -8.14 2.98 33.10
N GLN A 150 -8.08 3.13 34.43
CA GLN A 150 -7.02 2.51 35.23
C GLN A 150 -7.06 0.99 35.17
N ALA A 151 -8.26 0.41 35.27
CA ALA A 151 -8.43 -1.04 35.17
C ALA A 151 -8.09 -1.55 33.76
N ALA A 152 -8.46 -0.83 32.71
CA ALA A 152 -8.15 -1.19 31.32
C ALA A 152 -6.63 -1.15 31.03
N VAL A 153 -5.92 -0.18 31.62
CA VAL A 153 -4.45 -0.12 31.57
C VAL A 153 -3.86 -1.36 32.25
N ILE A 154 -4.30 -1.69 33.46
CA ILE A 154 -3.81 -2.87 34.18
C ILE A 154 -4.11 -4.17 33.40
N GLU A 155 -5.30 -4.28 32.81
CA GLU A 155 -5.65 -5.42 31.96
C GLU A 155 -4.67 -5.58 30.80
N THR A 156 -4.32 -4.48 30.13
CA THR A 156 -3.33 -4.48 29.05
C THR A 156 -1.96 -4.95 29.57
N GLN A 157 -1.50 -4.39 30.69
CA GLN A 157 -0.22 -4.78 31.31
C GLN A 157 -0.15 -6.28 31.58
N LYS A 158 -1.24 -6.88 32.06
CA LYS A 158 -1.28 -8.29 32.48
C LYS A 158 -1.58 -9.29 31.36
N THR A 159 -2.20 -8.87 30.27
CA THR A 159 -2.65 -9.79 29.19
C THR A 159 -1.79 -9.72 27.93
N GLN A 160 -1.28 -8.54 27.59
CA GLN A 160 -0.63 -8.29 26.30
C GLN A 160 0.62 -9.16 26.04
N PRO A 161 1.48 -9.48 27.04
CA PRO A 161 2.61 -10.38 26.81
C PRO A 161 2.19 -11.79 26.38
N GLY A 162 1.08 -12.31 26.92
CA GLY A 162 0.53 -13.60 26.50
C GLY A 162 0.02 -13.58 25.06
N ILE A 163 -0.67 -12.51 24.68
CA ILE A 163 -1.15 -12.28 23.31
C ILE A 163 0.03 -12.20 22.34
N PHE A 164 1.05 -11.41 22.68
CA PHE A 164 2.26 -11.24 21.88
C PHE A 164 2.96 -12.59 21.61
N ARG A 165 3.19 -13.40 22.66
CA ARG A 165 3.86 -14.72 22.52
C ARG A 165 3.08 -15.68 21.64
N GLN A 166 1.76 -15.64 21.71
CA GLN A 166 0.93 -16.46 20.84
C GLN A 166 1.02 -16.01 19.38
N LYS A 167 1.03 -14.69 19.10
CA LYS A 167 1.22 -14.19 17.74
C LYS A 167 2.61 -14.49 17.19
N GLU A 168 3.65 -14.35 18.01
CA GLU A 168 5.04 -14.70 17.65
C GLU A 168 5.15 -16.19 17.29
N LYS A 169 4.53 -17.07 18.08
CA LYS A 169 4.45 -18.51 17.78
C LYS A 169 3.75 -18.79 16.45
N LEU A 170 2.66 -18.09 16.14
CA LEU A 170 1.93 -18.25 14.88
C LEU A 170 2.74 -17.75 13.68
N LEU A 171 3.42 -16.61 13.82
CA LEU A 171 4.34 -16.10 12.81
C LEU A 171 5.43 -17.14 12.49
N LYS A 172 6.06 -17.71 13.52
CA LYS A 172 7.09 -18.74 13.33
C LYS A 172 6.53 -20.01 12.69
N LYS A 173 5.34 -20.44 13.10
CA LYS A 173 4.69 -21.66 12.61
C LYS A 173 4.35 -21.59 11.12
N TYR A 174 3.78 -20.46 10.67
CA TYR A 174 3.21 -20.36 9.33
C TYR A 174 4.16 -19.72 8.31
N PHE A 175 5.07 -18.85 8.75
CA PHE A 175 5.98 -18.12 7.85
C PHE A 175 7.46 -18.42 8.12
N GLY A 176 7.77 -19.23 9.13
CA GLY A 176 9.15 -19.53 9.49
C GLY A 176 9.92 -18.34 10.10
N LEU A 177 9.25 -17.22 10.37
CA LEU A 177 9.86 -16.00 10.88
C LEU A 177 9.75 -15.90 12.41
N GLY A 178 10.87 -15.74 13.10
CA GLY A 178 10.91 -15.25 14.48
C GLY A 178 10.83 -13.72 14.52
N PHE A 179 10.66 -13.15 15.71
CA PHE A 179 10.53 -11.70 15.87
C PHE A 179 11.73 -10.92 15.29
N LEU A 180 12.96 -11.40 15.52
CA LEU A 180 14.15 -10.74 14.97
C LEU A 180 14.34 -10.97 13.47
N ASP A 181 13.71 -12.00 12.89
CA ASP A 181 13.80 -12.29 11.45
C ASP A 181 12.98 -11.28 10.63
N ILE A 182 11.96 -10.64 11.25
CA ILE A 182 11.12 -9.59 10.63
C ILE A 182 11.99 -8.48 10.05
N PHE A 183 12.98 -8.02 10.82
CA PHE A 183 13.78 -6.84 10.49
C PHE A 183 14.75 -7.06 9.31
N LYS A 184 14.96 -8.32 8.94
CA LYS A 184 15.76 -8.76 7.79
C LYS A 184 14.89 -9.17 6.60
N HIS A 185 13.57 -9.22 6.81
CA HIS A 185 12.64 -9.71 5.81
C HIS A 185 12.39 -8.62 4.74
N PRO A 186 12.29 -8.98 3.44
CA PRO A 186 12.06 -8.01 2.37
C PRO A 186 10.83 -7.11 2.57
N THR A 187 9.78 -7.62 3.23
CA THR A 187 8.57 -6.83 3.54
C THR A 187 8.87 -5.64 4.46
N PHE A 188 9.76 -5.83 5.44
CA PHE A 188 10.11 -4.78 6.40
C PHE A 188 10.99 -3.72 5.74
N GLU A 189 12.02 -4.15 5.02
CA GLU A 189 12.88 -3.26 4.23
C GLU A 189 12.06 -2.42 3.24
N TRP A 190 11.10 -3.04 2.55
CA TRP A 190 10.19 -2.34 1.64
C TRP A 190 9.39 -1.25 2.35
N ASN A 191 8.74 -1.57 3.48
CA ASN A 191 7.93 -0.58 4.22
C ASN A 191 8.78 0.59 4.74
N VAL A 192 10.02 0.35 5.16
CA VAL A 192 10.96 1.42 5.53
C VAL A 192 11.29 2.29 4.31
N LYS A 193 11.73 1.68 3.20
CA LYS A 193 12.15 2.40 1.99
C LYS A 193 11.02 3.18 1.33
N GLN A 194 9.79 2.69 1.42
CA GLN A 194 8.62 3.34 0.86
C GLN A 194 7.97 4.35 1.82
N GLY A 195 8.43 4.46 3.08
CA GLY A 195 7.84 5.39 4.05
C GLY A 195 6.49 4.93 4.62
N TYR A 196 6.20 3.63 4.58
CA TYR A 196 4.97 3.05 5.16
C TYR A 196 5.10 2.74 6.66
N LEU A 197 6.32 2.65 7.17
CA LEU A 197 6.52 2.40 8.59
C LEU A 197 6.19 3.67 9.40
N GLY A 198 5.10 3.63 10.17
CA GLY A 198 4.66 4.76 10.99
C GLY A 198 5.54 5.05 12.21
N GLU A 199 6.25 4.04 12.71
CA GLU A 199 7.11 4.18 13.89
C GLU A 199 8.49 4.73 13.53
N SER A 200 9.04 5.60 14.36
CA SER A 200 10.40 6.12 14.21
C SER A 200 11.44 5.02 14.46
N GLN A 201 12.63 5.20 13.90
CA GLN A 201 13.74 4.25 14.10
C GLN A 201 14.12 4.14 15.58
N GLU A 202 14.16 5.27 16.30
CA GLU A 202 14.48 5.28 17.73
C GLU A 202 13.46 4.48 18.54
N LYS A 203 12.16 4.66 18.27
CA LYS A 203 11.12 3.89 18.95
C LYS A 203 11.25 2.41 18.64
N LEU A 204 11.47 2.05 17.37
CA LEU A 204 11.59 0.64 17.00
C LEU A 204 12.80 -0.03 17.65
N GLU A 205 13.96 0.62 17.65
CA GLU A 205 15.16 0.10 18.33
C GLU A 205 14.91 -0.07 19.84
N PHE A 206 14.21 0.87 20.49
CA PHE A 206 13.77 0.71 21.88
C PHE A 206 12.85 -0.51 22.07
N LEU A 207 11.85 -0.71 21.19
CA LEU A 207 10.97 -1.87 21.27
C LEU A 207 11.74 -3.19 21.13
N ILE A 208 12.70 -3.25 20.22
CA ILE A 208 13.53 -4.44 19.98
C ILE A 208 14.46 -4.72 21.16
N GLU A 209 15.18 -3.69 21.64
CA GLU A 209 16.27 -3.85 22.61
C GLU A 209 15.82 -3.96 24.05
N LYS A 210 14.72 -3.27 24.37
CA LYS A 210 14.33 -3.04 25.76
C LYS A 210 13.00 -3.70 26.09
N VAL A 211 12.00 -3.53 25.22
CA VAL A 211 10.64 -4.03 25.49
C VAL A 211 10.51 -5.51 25.17
N TYR A 212 10.93 -5.96 23.99
CA TYR A 212 10.80 -7.35 23.57
C TYR A 212 11.41 -8.37 24.55
N PRO A 213 12.63 -8.16 25.11
CA PRO A 213 13.21 -9.06 26.10
C PRO A 213 12.44 -9.13 27.43
N GLU A 214 11.69 -8.08 27.78
CA GLU A 214 10.89 -8.01 29.01
C GLU A 214 9.43 -8.42 28.81
N CYS A 215 8.95 -8.47 27.57
CA CYS A 215 7.59 -8.87 27.21
C CYS A 215 7.39 -10.38 27.42
N LEU A 216 7.21 -10.76 28.69
CA LEU A 216 7.01 -12.12 29.15
C LEU A 216 5.74 -12.21 30.00
N PRO A 217 4.93 -13.28 29.87
CA PRO A 217 3.77 -13.47 30.72
C PRO A 217 4.14 -13.37 32.21
N PHE A 218 3.31 -12.66 32.98
CA PHE A 218 3.47 -12.43 34.42
C PHE A 218 4.70 -11.60 34.82
N LYS A 219 5.41 -10.98 33.87
CA LYS A 219 6.49 -10.03 34.13
C LYS A 219 6.03 -8.61 33.81
N ASP A 220 6.37 -7.67 34.67
CA ASP A 220 6.15 -6.25 34.43
C ASP A 220 7.35 -5.61 33.71
N LEU A 221 7.08 -4.57 32.92
CA LEU A 221 8.13 -3.74 32.32
C LEU A 221 8.93 -3.03 33.43
N SER A 222 10.25 -2.98 33.29
CA SER A 222 11.11 -2.33 34.26
C SER A 222 10.82 -0.82 34.37
N ALA A 223 11.10 -0.26 35.55
CA ALA A 223 10.93 1.18 35.79
C ALA A 223 11.84 2.04 34.90
N GLU A 224 13.04 1.53 34.58
CA GLU A 224 13.96 2.15 33.63
C GLU A 224 13.31 2.27 32.24
N ASN A 225 12.83 1.15 31.69
CA ASN A 225 12.21 1.13 30.37
C ASN A 225 10.89 1.92 30.33
N THR A 226 10.14 1.94 31.43
CA THR A 226 8.94 2.76 31.58
C THR A 226 9.28 4.26 31.49
N SER A 227 10.39 4.68 32.10
CA SER A 227 10.87 6.07 32.05
C SER A 227 11.28 6.45 30.62
N ILE A 228 12.05 5.58 29.94
CA ILE A 228 12.45 5.78 28.53
C ILE A 228 11.23 5.88 27.63
N ARG A 229 10.24 4.99 27.78
CA ARG A 229 8.98 5.02 27.02
C ARG A 229 8.25 6.36 27.20
N ALA A 230 8.14 6.84 28.43
CA ALA A 230 7.50 8.11 28.73
C ALA A 230 8.21 9.32 28.09
N GLU A 231 9.55 9.30 28.05
CA GLU A 231 10.36 10.34 27.41
C GLU A 231 10.24 10.34 25.88
N LEU A 232 10.18 9.17 25.25
CA LEU A 232 9.94 9.06 23.80
C LEU A 232 8.59 9.68 23.41
N TYR A 233 7.54 9.35 24.16
CA TYR A 233 6.19 9.88 23.94
C TYR A 233 6.14 11.39 24.13
N LYS A 234 6.55 11.89 25.31
CA LYS A 234 6.53 13.33 25.63
C LYS A 234 7.43 14.15 24.71
N GLY A 235 8.52 13.56 24.24
CA GLY A 235 9.43 14.18 23.29
C GLY A 235 8.87 14.26 21.87
N ASN A 236 7.72 13.65 21.58
CA ASN A 236 7.14 13.55 20.24
C ASN A 236 8.11 12.88 19.24
N ARG A 237 8.81 11.82 19.69
CA ARG A 237 9.85 11.12 18.90
C ARG A 237 9.43 9.75 18.42
N GLU A 238 8.14 9.43 18.50
CA GLU A 238 7.62 8.11 18.16
C GLU A 238 7.29 7.92 16.70
N ILE A 239 6.88 8.99 16.02
CA ILE A 239 6.35 8.90 14.66
C ILE A 239 7.49 9.08 13.67
N ASN A 240 7.49 8.29 12.61
CA ASN A 240 8.39 8.47 11.49
C ASN A 240 8.09 9.79 10.76
N PRO A 241 9.04 10.72 10.62
CA PRO A 241 8.83 11.97 9.88
C PRO A 241 8.51 11.75 8.38
N ALA A 242 8.85 10.59 7.82
CA ALA A 242 8.61 10.22 6.43
C ALA A 242 7.26 9.50 6.19
N VAL A 243 6.38 9.39 7.20
CA VAL A 243 5.09 8.66 7.07
C VAL A 243 4.15 9.24 6.00
N THR A 244 4.35 10.50 5.60
CA THR A 244 3.56 11.16 4.56
C THR A 244 4.20 11.10 3.17
N ASP A 245 5.40 10.51 3.04
CA ASP A 245 6.11 10.39 1.77
C ASP A 245 5.30 9.65 0.68
N PRO A 246 4.57 8.54 0.97
CA PRO A 246 3.70 7.91 -0.03
C PRO A 246 2.68 8.89 -0.62
N ALA A 247 2.05 9.70 0.22
CA ALA A 247 1.08 10.70 -0.24
C ALA A 247 1.75 11.79 -1.08
N ILE A 248 2.95 12.24 -0.69
CA ILE A 248 3.72 13.26 -1.43
C ILE A 248 4.13 12.74 -2.82
N ARG A 249 4.65 11.50 -2.90
CA ARG A 249 5.00 10.86 -4.18
C ARG A 249 3.80 10.77 -5.09
N TRP A 250 2.66 10.34 -4.54
CA TRP A 250 1.42 10.25 -5.30
C TRP A 250 0.90 11.61 -5.78
N ALA A 251 0.88 12.62 -4.91
CA ALA A 251 0.47 13.97 -5.28
C ALA A 251 1.36 14.55 -6.39
N THR A 252 2.67 14.31 -6.32
CA THR A 252 3.63 14.74 -7.34
C THR A 252 3.33 14.10 -8.69
N TYR A 253 3.10 12.79 -8.73
CA TYR A 253 2.70 12.11 -9.96
C TYR A 253 1.34 12.61 -10.48
N TYR A 254 0.36 12.72 -9.59
CA TYR A 254 -0.99 13.14 -9.96
C TYR A 254 -0.98 14.54 -10.59
N ASP A 255 -0.24 15.48 -10.00
CA ASP A 255 -0.06 16.83 -10.54
C ASP A 255 0.69 16.82 -11.87
N SER A 256 1.69 15.95 -12.04
CA SER A 256 2.39 15.81 -13.33
C SER A 256 1.46 15.33 -14.46
N ARG A 257 0.45 14.51 -14.15
CA ARG A 257 -0.49 13.95 -15.13
C ARG A 257 -1.70 14.84 -15.39
N TYR A 258 -2.19 15.55 -14.37
CA TYR A 258 -3.46 16.29 -14.43
C TYR A 258 -3.33 17.81 -14.30
N GLY A 259 -2.10 18.32 -14.16
CA GLY A 259 -1.79 19.73 -14.00
C GLY A 259 -1.39 20.08 -12.57
N GLN A 260 -0.44 21.01 -12.44
CA GLN A 260 0.10 21.45 -11.16
C GLN A 260 -1.01 21.95 -10.21
N GLY A 261 -0.99 21.49 -8.95
CA GLY A 261 -1.97 21.86 -7.92
C GLY A 261 -3.31 21.12 -8.02
N ARG A 262 -3.47 20.20 -8.98
CA ARG A 262 -4.74 19.49 -9.17
C ARG A 262 -5.05 18.54 -8.01
N TYR A 263 -4.05 17.86 -7.46
CA TYR A 263 -4.18 16.99 -6.30
C TYR A 263 -4.76 17.78 -5.12
N ALA A 264 -4.11 18.89 -4.76
CA ALA A 264 -4.52 19.72 -3.63
C ALA A 264 -5.93 20.29 -3.80
N SER A 265 -6.30 20.69 -5.03
CA SER A 265 -7.66 21.17 -5.33
C SER A 265 -8.76 20.11 -5.11
N LYS A 266 -8.40 18.83 -5.22
CA LYS A 266 -9.36 17.72 -5.17
C LYS A 266 -9.38 17.01 -3.81
N TYR A 267 -8.21 16.86 -3.19
CA TYR A 267 -8.03 16.05 -1.99
C TYR A 267 -7.52 16.84 -0.78
N GLY A 268 -7.19 18.12 -0.94
CA GLY A 268 -6.61 18.96 0.11
C GLY A 268 -5.08 18.91 0.17
N GLN A 269 -4.51 19.74 1.05
CA GLN A 269 -3.07 19.79 1.28
C GLN A 269 -2.62 18.58 2.10
N ILE A 270 -1.43 18.06 1.80
CA ILE A 270 -0.82 17.02 2.61
C ILE A 270 -0.18 17.69 3.82
N GLU A 271 -0.74 17.43 4.99
CA GLU A 271 -0.17 17.91 6.25
C GLU A 271 1.08 17.10 6.59
N LYS A 272 2.18 17.79 6.88
CA LYS A 272 3.37 17.12 7.41
C LYS A 272 3.10 16.70 8.84
N VAL A 273 3.54 15.50 9.19
CA VAL A 273 3.47 15.05 10.58
C VAL A 273 4.38 15.91 11.44
N ASN A 274 3.86 16.38 12.57
CA ASN A 274 4.66 17.09 13.56
C ASN A 274 5.36 16.06 14.44
N THR A 275 6.67 15.87 14.25
CA THR A 275 7.50 14.96 15.07
C THR A 275 8.92 15.50 15.23
N ASN A 276 9.53 15.19 16.38
CA ASN A 276 10.93 15.49 16.69
C ASN A 276 11.85 14.28 16.41
N ALA A 277 11.31 13.18 15.88
CA ALA A 277 12.10 12.02 15.51
C ALA A 277 13.06 12.35 14.35
N LYS A 278 14.22 11.69 14.34
CA LYS A 278 15.12 11.75 13.20
C LYS A 278 14.53 10.96 12.01
N PRO A 279 14.86 11.35 10.76
CA PRO A 279 14.53 10.55 9.60
C PRO A 279 15.07 9.13 9.72
N TRP A 280 14.29 8.17 9.22
CA TRP A 280 14.73 6.79 9.10
C TRP A 280 15.99 6.68 8.26
N ASN A 281 16.94 5.87 8.72
CA ASN A 281 18.15 5.57 7.97
C ASN A 281 18.41 4.06 7.99
N TRP A 282 17.97 3.39 6.92
CA TRP A 282 18.18 1.97 6.70
C TRP A 282 19.64 1.55 6.83
N GLU A 283 20.58 2.41 6.41
CA GLU A 283 21.99 2.07 6.50
C GLU A 283 22.50 1.95 7.94
N SER A 284 21.94 2.77 8.84
CA SER A 284 22.27 2.75 10.26
C SER A 284 21.45 1.75 11.09
N PHE A 285 20.43 1.13 10.52
CA PHE A 285 19.53 0.26 11.26
C PHE A 285 20.22 -1.06 11.64
N ARG A 286 20.33 -1.31 12.94
CA ARG A 286 21.18 -2.37 13.52
C ARG A 286 20.66 -3.80 13.33
N TYR A 287 19.41 -3.94 12.90
CA TYR A 287 18.69 -5.22 12.86
C TYR A 287 18.41 -5.75 11.45
N LYS A 288 18.94 -5.09 10.41
CA LYS A 288 18.86 -5.57 9.02
C LYS A 288 19.72 -6.80 8.75
#